data_AF-A0A9X0UK62-F1
#
_entry.id   AF-A0A9X0UK62-F1
#
_cell.length_a   1.000
_cell.length_b   1.000
_cell.length_c   1.000
_cell.angle_alpha   90.00
_cell.angle_beta   90.00
_cell.angle_gamma   90.00
#
_symmetry.space_group_name_H-M   'P 1'
#
loop_
_entity.id
_entity.type
_entity.pdbx_description
1 polymer ?
#
loop_
_entity_poly.entity_id
_entity_poly.type
_entity_poly.pdbx_seq_one_letter_code
_entity_poly.pdbx_strand_id
1 'polypeptide(L)'
;YAMAFSVQVSQTAACNGRHHIEDRLARWLLMAHDRSEGAAFPMTHEFLSMMLGVRRAGISVAAGILQKAGLIEYAHGRMEITDRPGLEAASCECYGAVRRTCDRLLEQPGSVKAPCWR
;
A
#
# COMPACT_ATOMS: atom_id res chain seq x y z
N TYR A 1 -9.03 14.03 12.82
CA TYR A 1 -7.74 13.31 12.78
C TYR A 1 -7.76 11.97 13.51
N ALA A 2 -8.10 11.90 14.81
CA ALA A 2 -8.07 10.64 15.57
C ALA A 2 -8.94 9.50 14.99
N MET A 3 -10.14 9.82 14.49
CA MET A 3 -11.04 8.81 13.91
C MET A 3 -10.52 8.20 12.60
N ALA A 4 -9.89 9.00 11.72
CA ALA A 4 -9.31 8.51 10.47
C ALA A 4 -8.13 7.55 10.72
N PHE A 5 -7.27 7.88 11.68
CA PHE A 5 -6.17 7.01 12.09
C PHE A 5 -6.67 5.70 12.72
N SER A 6 -7.68 5.76 13.59
CA SER A 6 -8.27 4.56 14.21
C SER A 6 -8.86 3.61 13.16
N VAL A 7 -9.60 4.14 12.18
CA VAL A 7 -10.13 3.36 11.06
C VAL A 7 -9.00 2.71 10.25
N GLN A 8 -7.92 3.44 9.98
CA GLN A 8 -6.75 2.90 9.27
C GLN A 8 -6.06 1.77 10.04
N VAL A 9 -5.93 1.89 11.36
CA VAL A 9 -5.33 0.88 12.24
C VAL A 9 -6.20 -0.38 12.29
N SER A 10 -7.50 -0.23 12.55
CA SER A 10 -8.45 -1.36 12.60
C SER A 10 -8.54 -2.10 11.27
N GLN A 11 -8.57 -1.36 10.15
CA GLN A 11 -8.54 -1.96 8.81
C GLN A 11 -7.23 -2.72 8.56
N THR A 12 -6.09 -2.15 8.96
CA THR A 12 -4.79 -2.82 8.81
C THR A 12 -4.73 -4.12 9.62
N ALA A 13 -5.26 -4.13 10.85
CA ALA A 13 -5.35 -5.32 11.68
C ALA A 13 -6.27 -6.41 11.08
N ALA A 14 -7.44 -6.02 10.54
CA ALA A 14 -8.35 -6.94 9.88
C ALA A 14 -7.75 -7.54 8.60
N CYS A 15 -7.08 -6.74 7.77
CA CYS A 15 -6.46 -7.26 6.56
C CYS A 15 -5.25 -8.15 6.87
N ASN A 16 -4.53 -7.89 7.98
CA ASN A 16 -3.44 -8.75 8.47
C ASN A 16 -3.87 -10.16 8.87
N GLY A 17 -5.12 -10.35 9.30
CA GLY A 17 -5.65 -11.66 9.70
C GLY A 17 -6.39 -12.43 8.60
N ARG A 18 -6.74 -11.78 7.47
CA ARG A 18 -7.62 -12.37 6.43
C ARG A 18 -7.03 -12.46 5.03
N HIS A 19 -5.98 -11.69 4.72
CA HIS A 19 -5.41 -11.62 3.37
C HIS A 19 -3.96 -12.10 3.33
N HIS A 20 -3.55 -12.53 2.13
CA HIS A 20 -2.21 -13.01 1.90
C HIS A 20 -1.19 -11.86 2.05
N ILE A 21 0.09 -12.21 2.16
CA ILE A 21 1.15 -11.21 2.44
C ILE A 21 1.35 -10.31 1.21
N GLU A 22 1.23 -10.89 0.01
CA GLU A 22 1.28 -10.22 -1.29
C GLU A 22 0.22 -9.13 -1.44
N ASP A 23 -1.04 -9.40 -1.08
CA ASP A 23 -2.13 -8.40 -1.18
C ASP A 23 -1.88 -7.19 -0.27
N ARG A 24 -1.33 -7.45 0.92
CA ARG A 24 -0.99 -6.43 1.91
C ARG A 24 0.24 -5.64 1.51
N LEU A 25 1.23 -6.31 0.93
CA LEU A 25 2.42 -5.69 0.37
C LEU A 25 2.04 -4.77 -0.79
N ALA A 26 1.20 -5.23 -1.72
CA ALA A 26 0.68 -4.41 -2.81
C ALA A 26 -0.03 -3.15 -2.30
N ARG A 27 -0.92 -3.29 -1.30
CA ARG A 27 -1.57 -2.13 -0.65
C ARG A 27 -0.56 -1.16 -0.05
N TRP A 28 0.45 -1.68 0.64
CA TRP A 28 1.46 -0.84 1.29
C TRP A 28 2.32 -0.10 0.27
N LEU A 29 2.73 -0.77 -0.81
CA LEU A 29 3.49 -0.17 -1.89
C LEU A 29 2.71 0.93 -2.60
N LEU A 30 1.40 0.74 -2.83
CA LEU A 30 0.53 1.80 -3.36
C LEU A 30 0.50 3.01 -2.44
N MET A 31 0.31 2.81 -1.12
CA MET A 31 0.35 3.92 -0.15
C MET A 31 1.72 4.61 -0.05
N ALA A 32 2.81 3.87 -0.23
CA ALA A 32 4.15 4.43 -0.24
C ALA A 32 4.38 5.24 -1.52
N HIS A 33 3.95 4.71 -2.66
CA HIS A 33 3.99 5.36 -3.96
C HIS A 33 3.16 6.63 -3.98
N ASP A 34 1.95 6.61 -3.41
CA ASP A 34 1.08 7.79 -3.31
C ASP A 34 1.69 8.92 -2.46
N ARG A 35 2.70 8.60 -1.63
CA ARG A 35 3.45 9.57 -0.81
C ARG A 35 4.83 9.90 -1.38
N SER A 36 5.25 9.26 -2.45
CA SER A 36 6.53 9.51 -3.11
C SER A 36 6.31 10.23 -4.43
N GLU A 37 7.17 11.19 -4.75
CA GLU A 37 7.08 11.97 -6.00
C GLU A 37 7.53 11.21 -7.26
N GLY A 38 7.83 9.90 -7.17
CA GLY A 38 8.34 9.11 -8.29
C GLY A 38 8.00 7.62 -8.26
N ALA A 39 8.14 6.96 -9.41
CA ALA A 39 7.79 5.55 -9.62
C ALA A 39 8.69 4.56 -8.86
N ALA A 40 9.89 5.00 -8.48
CA ALA A 40 10.85 4.19 -7.74
C ALA A 40 11.27 4.86 -6.43
N PHE A 41 11.31 4.10 -5.34
CA PHE A 41 11.67 4.58 -4.03
C PHE A 41 12.62 3.60 -3.31
N PRO A 42 13.56 4.10 -2.49
CA PRO A 42 14.46 3.25 -1.73
C PRO A 42 13.67 2.53 -0.65
N MET A 43 13.71 1.20 -0.67
CA MET A 43 12.94 0.37 0.24
C MET A 43 13.66 -0.93 0.51
N THR A 44 13.74 -1.35 1.77
CA THR A 44 14.32 -2.65 2.12
C THR A 44 13.24 -3.63 2.54
N HIS A 45 13.46 -4.91 2.27
CA HIS A 45 12.59 -5.97 2.79
C HIS A 45 12.52 -5.97 4.33
N GLU A 46 13.56 -5.52 5.00
CA GLU A 46 13.60 -5.40 6.45
C GLU A 46 12.67 -4.30 6.95
N PHE A 47 12.69 -3.14 6.31
CA PHE A 47 11.74 -2.08 6.61
C PHE A 47 10.29 -2.50 6.35
N LEU A 48 10.03 -3.13 5.20
CA LEU A 48 8.71 -3.68 4.88
C LEU A 48 8.26 -4.73 5.91
N SER A 49 9.18 -5.55 6.41
CA SER A 49 8.87 -6.58 7.41
C SER A 49 8.39 -5.97 8.73
N MET A 50 9.03 -4.87 9.17
CA MET A 50 8.60 -4.12 10.35
C MET A 50 7.24 -3.46 10.13
N MET A 51 7.04 -2.84 8.98
CA MET A 51 5.80 -2.11 8.65
C MET A 51 4.58 -3.02 8.49
N LEU A 52 4.78 -4.24 7.99
CA LEU A 52 3.71 -5.22 7.78
C LEU A 52 3.58 -6.24 8.92
N GLY A 53 4.49 -6.21 9.91
CA GLY A 53 4.47 -7.14 11.05
C GLY A 53 4.67 -8.60 10.63
N VAL A 54 5.47 -8.85 9.59
CA VAL A 54 5.74 -10.19 9.05
C VAL A 54 7.25 -10.45 9.00
N ARG A 55 7.65 -11.71 8.83
CA ARG A 55 9.08 -12.06 8.70
C ARG A 55 9.62 -11.58 7.35
N ARG A 56 10.90 -11.17 7.30
CA ARG A 56 11.62 -10.80 6.07
C ARG A 56 11.50 -11.84 4.95
N ALA A 57 11.51 -13.13 5.29
CA ALA A 57 11.30 -14.21 4.33
C ALA A 57 9.91 -14.14 3.66
N GLY A 58 8.87 -13.80 4.42
CA GLY A 58 7.51 -13.59 3.88
C GLY A 58 7.45 -12.40 2.92
N ILE A 59 8.15 -11.30 3.22
CA ILE A 59 8.28 -10.17 2.29
C ILE A 59 8.99 -10.59 1.02
N SER A 60 10.08 -11.35 1.12
CA SER A 60 10.83 -11.80 -0.06
C SER A 60 9.98 -12.69 -0.98
N VAL A 61 9.15 -13.56 -0.41
CA VAL A 61 8.23 -14.41 -1.18
C VAL A 61 7.14 -13.57 -1.83
N ALA A 62 6.51 -12.68 -1.07
CA ALA A 62 5.46 -11.79 -1.58
C ALA A 62 5.96 -10.86 -2.68
N ALA A 63 7.12 -10.23 -2.49
CA ALA A 63 7.76 -9.39 -3.51
C ALA A 63 8.09 -10.21 -4.76
N GLY A 64 8.57 -11.45 -4.61
CA GLY A 64 8.82 -12.34 -5.73
C GLY A 64 7.56 -12.73 -6.51
N ILE A 65 6.41 -12.89 -5.84
CA ILE A 65 5.12 -13.15 -6.49
C ILE A 65 4.70 -11.94 -7.33
N LEU A 66 4.73 -10.74 -6.73
CA LEU A 66 4.37 -9.49 -7.41
C LEU A 66 5.32 -9.18 -8.58
N GLN A 67 6.61 -9.49 -8.43
CA GLN A 67 7.61 -9.30 -9.48
C GLN A 67 7.41 -10.29 -10.64
N LYS A 68 7.08 -11.56 -10.36
CA LYS A 68 6.71 -12.54 -11.40
C LYS A 68 5.43 -12.16 -12.15
N ALA A 69 4.52 -11.47 -11.48
CA ALA A 69 3.32 -10.92 -12.10
C ALA A 69 3.57 -9.63 -12.91
N GLY A 70 4.80 -9.11 -12.94
CA GLY A 70 5.17 -7.90 -13.67
C GLY A 70 4.64 -6.60 -13.05
N LEU A 71 4.21 -6.65 -11.78
CA LEU A 71 3.58 -5.51 -11.10
C LEU A 71 4.62 -4.57 -10.49
N ILE A 72 5.74 -5.13 -10.03
CA ILE A 72 6.82 -4.42 -9.37
C ILE A 72 8.18 -4.94 -9.83
N GLU A 73 9.19 -4.09 -9.75
CA GLU A 73 10.58 -4.49 -9.83
C GLU A 73 11.30 -4.20 -8.52
N TYR A 74 12.15 -5.14 -8.11
CA TYR A 74 13.01 -4.98 -6.94
C TYR A 74 14.44 -5.32 -7.30
N ALA A 75 15.33 -4.33 -7.20
CA ALA A 75 16.75 -4.52 -7.44
C ALA A 75 17.57 -3.63 -6.51
N HIS A 76 18.61 -4.18 -5.88
CA HIS A 76 19.60 -3.41 -5.12
C HIS A 76 19.01 -2.47 -4.04
N GLY A 77 17.89 -2.85 -3.40
CA GLY A 77 17.22 -2.01 -2.39
C GLY A 77 16.37 -0.86 -2.97
N ARG A 78 16.13 -0.88 -4.28
CA ARG A 78 15.23 0.02 -4.99
C ARG A 78 13.99 -0.76 -5.40
N MET A 79 12.82 -0.23 -5.04
CA MET A 79 11.52 -0.75 -5.42
C MET A 79 10.91 0.18 -6.46
N GLU A 80 10.43 -0.39 -7.56
CA GLU A 80 9.76 0.34 -8.64
C GLU A 80 8.40 -0.31 -8.94
N ILE A 81 7.38 0.53 -9.18
CA ILE A 81 6.05 0.06 -9.56
C ILE A 81 5.92 0.16 -11.08
N THR A 82 5.88 -1.00 -11.74
CA THR A 82 5.84 -1.10 -13.22
C THR A 82 4.41 -1.01 -13.74
N ASP A 83 3.46 -1.64 -13.04
CA ASP A 83 2.04 -1.61 -13.39
C ASP A 83 1.20 -1.24 -12.17
N ARG A 84 0.94 0.06 -12.02
CA ARG A 84 0.12 0.59 -10.92
C ARG A 84 -1.33 0.07 -10.97
N PRO A 85 -2.06 0.12 -12.11
CA PRO A 85 -3.38 -0.50 -12.23
C PRO A 85 -3.41 -1.99 -11.87
N GLY A 86 -2.44 -2.78 -12.34
CA GLY A 86 -2.32 -4.19 -12.00
C GLY A 86 -2.04 -4.41 -10.51
N LEU A 87 -1.21 -3.55 -9.90
CA LEU A 87 -0.93 -3.59 -8.47
C LEU A 87 -2.15 -3.17 -7.63
N GLU A 88 -2.99 -2.25 -8.11
CA GLU A 88 -4.30 -1.94 -7.51
C GLU A 88 -5.22 -3.16 -7.54
N ALA A 89 -5.27 -3.91 -8.64
CA ALA A 89 -6.06 -5.13 -8.75
C ALA A 89 -5.54 -6.29 -7.89
N ALA A 90 -4.22 -6.38 -7.71
CA ALA A 90 -3.58 -7.35 -6.83
C ALA A 90 -3.61 -6.96 -5.35
N SER A 91 -3.92 -5.70 -5.04
CA SER A 91 -4.13 -5.27 -3.66
C SER A 91 -5.44 -5.84 -3.12
N CYS A 92 -5.49 -6.13 -1.82
CA CYS A 92 -6.73 -6.65 -1.23
C CYS A 92 -7.88 -5.66 -1.44
N GLU A 93 -9.11 -6.17 -1.51
CA GLU A 93 -10.34 -5.36 -1.57
C GLU A 93 -10.44 -4.28 -0.48
N CYS A 94 -9.69 -4.46 0.62
CA CYS A 94 -9.48 -3.45 1.66
C CYS A 94 -8.89 -2.13 1.11
N TYR A 95 -8.01 -2.15 0.09
CA TYR A 95 -7.44 -0.94 -0.51
C TYR A 95 -8.55 -0.07 -1.12
N GLY A 96 -9.44 -0.67 -1.91
CA GLY A 96 -10.60 0.03 -2.46
C GLY A 96 -11.54 0.55 -1.37
N ALA A 97 -11.75 -0.21 -0.29
CA ALA A 97 -12.58 0.23 0.84
C ALA A 97 -11.96 1.41 1.62
N VAL A 98 -10.65 1.38 1.86
CA VAL A 98 -9.92 2.46 2.53
C VAL A 98 -9.85 3.71 1.63
N ARG A 99 -9.60 3.54 0.32
CA ARG A 99 -9.61 4.65 -0.65
C ARG A 99 -10.97 5.36 -0.67
N ARG A 100 -12.06 4.61 -0.83
CA ARG A 100 -13.43 5.14 -0.79
C ARG A 100 -13.76 5.85 0.53
N THR A 101 -13.23 5.36 1.66
CA THR A 101 -13.46 5.98 2.97
C THR A 101 -12.66 7.27 3.13
N CYS A 102 -11.41 7.30 2.63
CA CYS A 102 -10.56 8.48 2.63
C CYS A 102 -11.15 9.57 1.71
N ASP A 103 -11.56 9.20 0.50
CA ASP A 103 -12.20 10.10 -0.46
C ASP A 103 -13.46 10.74 0.14
N ARG A 104 -14.34 9.92 0.73
CA ARG A 104 -15.61 10.39 1.33
C ARG A 104 -15.41 11.32 2.53
N LEU A 105 -14.35 11.14 3.32
CA LEU A 105 -14.04 12.02 4.45
C LEU A 105 -13.52 13.40 4.01
N LEU A 106 -12.94 13.49 2.82
CA LEU A 106 -12.43 14.73 2.21
C LEU A 106 -13.50 15.50 1.42
N GLU A 107 -14.65 14.88 1.11
CA GLU A 107 -15.79 15.47 0.39
C GLU A 107 -16.81 16.22 1.28
N GLN A 108 -16.39 16.86 2.38
CA GLN A 108 -17.31 17.69 3.18
C GLN A 108 -17.63 19.02 2.47
N PRO A 109 -18.91 19.42 2.36
CA PRO A 109 -19.33 20.63 1.63
C PRO A 109 -18.84 21.88 2.35
N GLY A 110 -17.76 22.48 1.84
CA GLY A 110 -17.12 23.68 2.40
C GLY A 110 -15.59 23.59 2.49
N SER A 111 -15.00 22.40 2.32
CA SER A 111 -13.56 22.26 2.17
C SER A 111 -13.18 22.48 0.71
N VAL A 112 -12.28 23.42 0.45
CA VAL A 112 -11.55 23.57 -0.82
C VAL A 112 -11.17 22.17 -1.33
N LYS A 113 -11.40 21.91 -2.63
CA LYS A 113 -10.76 20.79 -3.34
C LYS A 113 -9.26 21.03 -3.34
N ALA A 114 -8.62 20.75 -2.21
CA ALA A 114 -7.23 20.39 -2.18
C ALA A 114 -7.27 18.89 -2.44
N PRO A 115 -6.85 18.44 -3.62
CA PRO A 115 -6.37 17.09 -3.63
C PRO A 115 -5.28 17.00 -2.56
N CYS A 116 -5.23 15.90 -1.82
CA CYS A 116 -4.12 15.65 -0.90
C CYS A 116 -2.74 15.68 -1.64
N TRP A 117 -2.75 15.70 -2.97
CA TRP A 117 -1.61 15.94 -3.84
C TRP A 117 -1.39 17.43 -4.17
N ARG A 118 -0.51 18.07 -3.38
CA ARG A 118 0.50 19.02 -3.87
C ARG A 118 1.67 19.07 -2.92
#